data_AF-A0A0F9R444-F1
#
_entry.id   AF-A0A0F9R444-F1
#
_cell.length_a   1.000
_cell.length_b   1.000
_cell.length_c   1.000
_cell.angle_alpha   90.00
_cell.angle_beta   90.00
_cell.angle_gamma   90.00
#
_symmetry.space_group_name_H-M   'P 1'
#
loop_
_entity.id
_entity.type
_entity.pdbx_description
1 polymer ?
#
loop_
_entity_poly.entity_id
_entity_poly.type
_entity_poly.pdbx_seq_one_letter_code
_entity_poly.pdbx_strand_id
1 'polypeptide(L)'
;MNAEETANRGAVTRTGSKKSGMDAHVRGFNIGARTWMMHEKGQDIVRVYLTKGSRGSGSTELLTIREDGSVYASEELRKMLAKKKPKKMSA
;
A
#
# COMPACT_ATOMS: atom_id res chain seq x y z
N MET A 1 16.37 30.03 -6.17
CA MET A 1 14.96 29.90 -5.72
C MET A 1 14.73 28.45 -5.39
N ASN A 2 14.71 28.11 -4.10
CA ASN A 2 14.42 26.75 -3.65
C ASN A 2 12.90 26.66 -3.53
N ALA A 3 12.25 25.92 -4.42
CA ALA A 3 10.85 25.59 -4.26
C ALA A 3 10.76 24.55 -3.13
N GLU A 4 10.47 25.00 -1.92
CA GLU A 4 9.85 24.15 -0.91
C GLU A 4 8.53 23.65 -1.51
N GLU A 5 8.50 22.42 -2.00
CA GLU A 5 7.25 21.70 -2.16
C GLU A 5 6.61 21.67 -0.76
N THR A 6 5.59 22.50 -0.58
CA THR A 6 4.71 22.51 0.58
C THR A 6 4.02 21.15 0.65
N ALA A 7 4.72 20.20 1.28
CA ALA A 7 4.21 18.90 1.62
C ALA A 7 3.11 19.12 2.65
N ASN A 8 1.89 19.29 2.15
CA ASN A 8 0.67 19.21 2.92
C ASN A 8 0.54 17.77 3.43
N ARG A 9 1.37 17.41 4.41
CA ARG A 9 1.37 16.12 5.12
C ARG A 9 0.17 16.14 6.07
N GLY A 10 -1.03 16.13 5.49
CA GLY A 10 -2.26 16.01 6.24
C GLY A 10 -2.15 14.80 7.16
N ALA A 11 -2.48 15.01 8.44
CA ALA A 11 -2.58 13.92 9.40
C ALA A 11 -3.43 12.79 8.78
N VAL A 12 -2.98 11.55 8.87
CA VAL A 12 -3.78 10.40 8.43
C VAL A 12 -5.02 10.34 9.32
N THR A 13 -6.16 10.78 8.80
CA THR A 13 -7.42 10.81 9.55
C THR A 13 -7.87 9.38 9.82
N ARG A 14 -7.87 8.99 11.09
CA ARG A 14 -8.21 7.65 11.60
C ARG A 14 -9.71 7.36 11.60
N THR A 15 -10.45 7.82 10.60
CA THR A 15 -11.91 7.66 10.53
C THR A 15 -12.28 6.38 9.79
N GLY A 16 -12.22 5.25 10.50
CA GLY A 16 -12.95 4.04 10.12
C GLY A 16 -14.37 4.08 10.70
N SER A 17 -15.35 3.52 9.99
CA SER A 17 -16.73 3.39 10.51
C SER A 17 -17.00 1.94 10.92
N LYS A 18 -17.89 1.73 11.90
CA LYS A 18 -18.33 0.38 12.33
C LYS A 18 -18.90 -0.47 11.18
N LYS A 19 -19.28 0.16 10.05
CA LYS A 19 -19.88 -0.49 8.87
C LYS A 19 -18.89 -0.78 7.74
N SER A 20 -17.72 -0.14 7.70
CA SER A 20 -16.87 -0.11 6.49
C SER A 20 -15.40 -0.40 6.72
N GLY A 21 -14.99 -0.69 7.97
CA GLY A 21 -13.58 -0.91 8.30
C GLY A 21 -12.74 0.38 8.21
N MET A 22 -11.43 0.25 7.98
CA MET A 22 -10.45 1.35 7.95
C MET A 22 -9.75 1.44 6.58
N ASP A 23 -9.76 2.61 5.96
CA ASP A 23 -9.02 2.91 4.73
C ASP A 23 -7.95 3.97 5.02
N ALA A 24 -6.70 3.59 4.83
CA ALA A 24 -5.55 4.46 5.00
C ALA A 24 -4.81 4.60 3.67
N HIS A 25 -4.75 5.82 3.14
CA HIS A 25 -4.00 6.13 1.91
C HIS A 25 -2.89 7.14 2.19
N VAL A 26 -1.65 6.72 2.01
CA VAL A 26 -0.46 7.58 2.09
C VAL A 26 0.11 7.77 0.68
N ARG A 27 0.29 9.02 0.24
CA ARG A 27 0.79 9.34 -1.10
C ARG A 27 2.02 10.26 -1.02
N GLY A 28 3.11 9.83 -1.63
CA GLY A 28 4.19 10.72 -2.06
C GLY A 28 3.92 11.28 -3.46
N PHE A 29 4.93 11.88 -4.10
CA PHE A 29 4.79 12.50 -5.43
C PHE A 29 4.64 11.48 -6.57
N ASN A 30 5.50 10.44 -6.58
CA ASN A 30 5.51 9.40 -7.62
C ASN A 30 5.00 8.04 -7.15
N ILE A 31 4.99 7.78 -5.85
CA ILE A 31 4.63 6.49 -5.23
C ILE A 31 3.72 6.72 -4.02
N GLY A 32 2.87 5.75 -3.71
CA GLY A 32 2.05 5.75 -2.50
C GLY A 32 1.69 4.33 -2.07
N ALA A 33 1.00 4.21 -0.94
CA ALA A 33 0.47 2.95 -0.43
C ALA A 33 -0.94 3.17 0.11
N ARG A 34 -1.84 2.22 -0.16
CA ARG A 34 -3.19 2.23 0.40
C ARG A 34 -3.46 0.91 1.11
N THR A 35 -4.03 0.96 2.29
CA THR A 35 -4.38 -0.21 3.09
C THR A 35 -5.87 -0.17 3.40
N TRP A 36 -6.57 -1.25 3.10
CA TRP A 36 -7.98 -1.43 3.40
C TRP A 36 -8.10 -2.54 4.44
N MET A 37 -8.69 -2.24 5.57
CA MET A 37 -9.08 -3.21 6.57
C MET A 37 -10.60 -3.30 6.52
N MET A 38 -11.16 -4.49 6.32
CA MET A 38 -12.60 -4.70 6.14
C MET A 38 -13.04 -6.05 6.68
N HIS A 39 -14.32 -6.16 7.02
CA HIS A 39 -14.93 -7.42 7.44
C HIS A 39 -15.73 -8.00 6.26
N GLU A 40 -15.30 -9.15 5.72
CA GLU A 40 -15.97 -9.84 4.62
C GLU A 40 -16.28 -11.28 5.01
N LYS A 41 -17.52 -11.72 4.81
CA LYS A 41 -17.95 -13.14 5.00
C LYS A 41 -17.59 -13.72 6.38
N GLY A 42 -17.64 -12.90 7.43
CA GLY A 42 -17.36 -13.35 8.81
C GLY A 42 -15.88 -13.33 9.19
N GLN A 43 -15.00 -12.77 8.35
CA GLN A 43 -13.56 -12.67 8.63
C GLN A 43 -13.06 -11.24 8.43
N ASP A 44 -12.13 -10.82 9.27
CA ASP A 44 -11.38 -9.59 9.04
C ASP A 44 -10.29 -9.81 7.98
N ILE A 45 -10.19 -8.87 7.05
CA ILE A 45 -9.27 -8.91 5.91
C ILE A 45 -8.54 -7.58 5.80
N VAL A 46 -7.23 -7.65 5.56
CA VAL A 46 -6.37 -6.51 5.24
C VAL A 46 -5.87 -6.65 3.80
N ARG A 47 -6.20 -5.68 2.94
CA ARG A 47 -5.66 -5.58 1.58
C ARG A 47 -4.67 -4.43 1.49
N VAL A 48 -3.48 -4.67 0.94
CA VAL A 48 -2.46 -3.63 0.75
C VAL A 48 -2.19 -3.44 -0.73
N TYR A 49 -2.21 -2.18 -1.14
CA TYR A 49 -2.02 -1.73 -2.50
C TYR A 49 -0.78 -0.86 -2.61
N LEU A 50 0.07 -1.14 -3.60
CA LEU A 50 1.00 -0.16 -4.12
C LEU A 50 0.22 0.81 -5.00
N THR A 51 0.29 2.09 -4.70
CA THR A 51 -0.36 3.13 -5.51
C THR A 51 0.68 4.02 -6.16
N LYS A 52 0.28 4.75 -7.19
CA LYS A 52 1.08 5.89 -7.65
C LYS A 52 0.97 7.05 -6.66
N GLY A 53 1.91 7.97 -6.76
CA GLY A 53 1.87 9.21 -6.01
C GLY A 53 0.85 10.22 -6.56
N SER A 54 0.83 11.43 -6.02
CA SER A 54 -0.12 12.48 -6.42
C SER A 54 -0.07 12.85 -7.91
N ARG A 55 1.04 12.56 -8.61
CA ARG A 55 1.23 12.84 -10.04
C ARG A 55 0.55 11.83 -10.98
N GLY A 56 0.03 10.71 -10.49
CA GLY A 56 -0.58 9.70 -11.37
C GLY A 56 -1.67 8.87 -10.70
N SER A 57 -2.52 8.25 -11.51
CA SER A 57 -3.52 7.28 -11.07
C SER A 57 -3.03 5.85 -11.26
N GLY A 58 -3.54 4.94 -10.43
CA GLY A 58 -3.27 3.52 -10.51
C GLY A 58 -2.92 2.89 -9.16
N SER A 59 -3.38 1.66 -8.99
CA SER A 59 -3.11 0.83 -7.83
C SER A 59 -2.89 -0.61 -8.25
N THR A 60 -1.93 -1.27 -7.63
CA THR A 60 -1.66 -2.70 -7.77
C THR A 60 -1.82 -3.34 -6.41
N GLU A 61 -2.71 -4.33 -6.29
CA GLU A 61 -2.82 -5.11 -5.06
C GLU A 61 -1.53 -5.92 -4.88
N LEU A 62 -0.91 -5.80 -3.70
CA LEU A 62 0.30 -6.54 -3.37
C LEU A 62 -0.03 -7.77 -2.54
N LEU A 63 -0.87 -7.58 -1.52
CA LEU A 63 -1.18 -8.63 -0.57
C LEU A 63 -2.60 -8.51 -0.02
N THR A 64 -3.16 -9.66 0.31
CA THR A 64 -4.36 -9.81 1.11
C THR A 64 -4.02 -10.72 2.30
N ILE A 65 -4.22 -10.24 3.52
CA ILE A 65 -4.04 -10.98 4.78
C ILE A 65 -5.42 -11.18 5.40
N ARG A 66 -5.72 -12.39 5.85
CA ARG A 66 -6.94 -12.67 6.62
C ARG A 66 -6.62 -12.84 8.10
N GLU A 67 -7.64 -12.68 8.93
CA GLU A 67 -7.59 -12.88 10.39
C GLU A 67 -7.03 -14.25 10.80
N ASP A 68 -7.29 -15.29 10.02
CA ASP A 68 -6.77 -16.65 10.23
C ASP A 68 -5.26 -16.81 9.91
N GLY A 69 -4.58 -15.72 9.55
CA GLY A 69 -3.16 -15.70 9.20
C GLY A 69 -2.87 -16.12 7.77
N SER A 70 -3.88 -16.48 6.96
CA SER A 70 -3.66 -16.77 5.55
C SER A 70 -3.25 -15.50 4.78
N VAL A 71 -2.22 -15.66 3.93
CA VAL A 71 -1.67 -14.56 3.13
C VAL A 71 -1.71 -14.93 1.65
N TYR A 72 -2.41 -14.12 0.87
CA TYR A 72 -2.34 -14.14 -0.58
C TYR A 72 -1.41 -13.01 -1.05
N ALA A 73 -0.36 -13.37 -1.77
CA ALA A 73 0.55 -12.43 -2.42
C ALA A 73 0.28 -12.42 -3.93
N SER A 74 0.14 -11.23 -4.52
CA SER A 74 -0.07 -11.11 -5.95
C SER A 74 1.14 -11.57 -6.77
N GLU A 75 0.90 -11.97 -8.02
CA GLU A 75 1.97 -12.33 -8.95
C GLU A 75 2.94 -11.16 -9.16
N GLU A 76 2.44 -9.93 -9.18
CA GLU A 76 3.23 -8.71 -9.27
C GLU A 76 4.18 -8.58 -8.08
N LEU A 77 3.69 -8.79 -6.84
CA LEU A 77 4.55 -8.78 -5.65
C LEU A 77 5.62 -9.88 -5.73
N ARG A 78 5.24 -11.09 -6.14
CA ARG A 78 6.19 -12.20 -6.32
C ARG A 78 7.29 -11.87 -7.33
N LYS A 79 6.93 -11.28 -8.48
CA LYS A 79 7.88 -10.80 -9.50
C LYS A 79 8.79 -9.70 -8.95
N MET A 80 8.25 -8.76 -8.18
CA MET A 80 9.04 -7.68 -7.55
C MET A 80 10.09 -8.24 -6.59
N LEU A 81 9.73 -9.22 -5.77
CA LEU A 81 10.64 -9.87 -4.83
C LEU A 81 11.71 -10.73 -5.56
N ALA A 82 11.32 -11.43 -6.62
CA ALA A 82 12.24 -12.26 -7.41
C ALA A 82 13.33 -11.45 -8.14
N LYS A 83 13.06 -10.18 -8.49
CA LYS A 83 14.02 -9.29 -9.17
C LYS A 83 15.20 -8.85 -8.29
N LYS A 84 15.17 -9.08 -6.97
CA LYS A 84 16.29 -8.79 -6.06
C LYS A 84 17.27 -9.97 -5.96
N LYS A 85 18.15 -10.12 -6.94
CA LYS A 85 19.54 -10.51 -6.63
C LYS A 85 20.42 -9.32 -7.00
N PRO A 86 20.98 -8.57 -6.03
CA PRO A 86 21.99 -7.59 -6.38
C PRO A 86 23.16 -8.33 -7.05
N LYS A 87 23.59 -7.87 -8.23
CA LYS A 87 24.91 -8.21 -8.75
C LYS A 87 25.89 -7.86 -7.62
N LYS A 88 26.67 -8.83 -7.14
CA LYS A 88 27.84 -8.54 -6.32
C LYS A 88 28.66 -7.51 -7.11
N MET A 89 28.71 -6.28 -6.62
CA MET A 89 29.72 -5.34 -7.10
C MET A 89 31.03 -5.86 -6.49
N SER A 90 31.88 -6.45 -7.33
CA SER A 90 33.29 -6.65 -6.98
C SER A 90 33.89 -5.27 -6.74
N ALA A 91 34.35 -5.04 -5.51
CA ALA A 91 35.28 -3.97 -5.19
C ALA A 91 36.63 -4.22 -5.86
#